data_AF-A0A536EF92-F1
#
_entry.id   AF-A0A536EF92-F1
#
_cell.length_a   1.000
_cell.length_b   1.000
_cell.length_c   1.000
_cell.angle_alpha   90.00
_cell.angle_beta   90.00
_cell.angle_gamma   90.00
#
_symmetry.space_group_name_H-M   'P 1'
#
loop_
_entity.id
_entity.type
_entity.pdbx_description
1 polymer ?
#
loop_
_entity_poly.entity_id
_entity_poly.type
_entity_poly.pdbx_seq_one_letter_code
_entity_poly.pdbx_strand_id
1 'polypeptide(L)'
;MSDATMLLGQVRFEQRSFWRNPASAVFVFLFPIIFLVVFATLFKGSTTKVGALSVAYDDYYIPALTAFGVIGSCFTNIAMSLSIRRDSGILKRLRGTPLPSWVFLLGVVISSIIVSLLLTLLTVVFGILVYGVHVPQHVGALAVTLIVGAIVFCALGIAMTVVIPN
;
A
#
# COMPACT_ATOMS: atom_id res chain seq x y z
N MET A 1 10.67 -26.22 -13.42
CA MET A 1 11.02 -24.97 -12.72
C MET A 1 10.46 -25.07 -11.32
N SER A 2 11.19 -24.65 -10.28
CA SER A 2 10.66 -24.68 -8.90
C SER A 2 9.62 -23.58 -8.71
N ASP A 3 8.53 -23.86 -8.01
CA ASP A 3 7.45 -22.90 -7.74
C ASP A 3 7.97 -21.58 -7.13
N ALA A 4 9.03 -21.65 -6.33
CA ALA A 4 9.69 -20.48 -5.76
C ALA A 4 10.29 -19.55 -6.82
N THR A 5 10.87 -20.12 -7.89
CA THR A 5 11.42 -19.32 -9.01
C THR A 5 10.33 -18.65 -9.83
N MET A 6 9.17 -19.30 -9.96
CA MET A 6 8.01 -18.74 -10.63
C MET A 6 7.39 -17.59 -9.81
N LEU A 7 7.33 -17.74 -8.49
CA LEU A 7 6.88 -16.69 -7.58
C LEU A 7 7.78 -15.45 -7.64
N LEU A 8 9.10 -15.63 -7.58
CA LEU A 8 10.04 -14.51 -7.71
C LEU A 8 9.91 -13.81 -9.05
N GLY A 9 9.75 -14.57 -10.14
CA GLY A 9 9.48 -14.03 -11.47
C GLY A 9 8.21 -13.19 -11.50
N GLN A 10 7.14 -13.69 -10.90
CA GLN A 10 5.85 -13.00 -10.82
C GLN A 10 5.94 -11.72 -9.97
N VAL A 11 6.56 -11.76 -8.80
CA VAL A 11 6.76 -10.58 -7.94
C VAL A 11 7.56 -9.51 -8.69
N ARG A 12 8.63 -9.90 -9.38
CA ARG A 12 9.44 -8.98 -10.17
C ARG A 12 8.64 -8.37 -11.32
N PHE A 13 7.78 -9.16 -11.97
CA PHE A 13 6.90 -8.68 -13.03
C PHE A 13 5.91 -7.65 -12.49
N GLU A 14 5.21 -7.96 -11.39
CA GLU A 14 4.23 -7.05 -10.80
C GLU A 14 4.88 -5.75 -10.32
N GLN A 15 6.04 -5.86 -9.66
CA GLN A 15 6.80 -4.69 -9.23
C GLN A 15 7.20 -3.82 -10.42
N ARG A 16 7.73 -4.43 -11.49
CA ARG A 16 8.09 -3.69 -12.71
C ARG A 16 6.85 -3.08 -13.38
N SER A 17 5.73 -3.78 -13.38
CA SER A 17 4.46 -3.27 -13.94
C SER A 17 3.98 -2.05 -13.17
N PHE A 18 4.05 -2.09 -11.83
CA PHE A 18 3.67 -0.98 -10.98
C PHE A 18 4.53 0.26 -11.25
N TRP A 19 5.86 0.13 -11.26
CA TRP A 19 6.76 1.26 -11.52
C TRP A 19 6.69 1.78 -12.97
N ARG A 20 6.28 0.94 -13.92
CA ARG A 20 6.05 1.36 -15.31
C ARG A 20 4.68 2.01 -15.52
N ASN A 21 3.80 1.97 -14.52
CA ASN A 21 2.55 2.72 -14.51
C ASN A 21 2.75 4.00 -13.67
N PRO A 22 3.26 5.08 -14.27
CA PRO A 22 3.57 6.30 -13.54
C PRO A 22 2.32 6.90 -12.92
N ALA A 23 1.14 6.74 -13.53
CA ALA A 23 -0.10 7.22 -12.95
C ALA A 23 -0.36 6.54 -11.60
N SER A 24 -0.34 5.21 -11.54
CA SER A 24 -0.54 4.48 -10.27
C SER A 24 0.54 4.79 -9.23
N ALA A 25 1.81 4.83 -9.62
CA ALA A 25 2.89 5.15 -8.70
C ALA A 25 2.75 6.57 -8.14
N VAL A 26 2.52 7.56 -9.01
CA VAL A 26 2.32 8.96 -8.59
C VAL A 26 1.11 9.05 -7.67
N PHE A 27 -0.05 8.50 -8.01
CA PHE A 27 -1.22 8.59 -7.12
C PHE A 27 -1.00 7.92 -5.76
N VAL A 28 -0.34 6.75 -5.71
CA VAL A 28 -0.10 6.03 -4.45
C VAL A 28 0.89 6.76 -3.54
N PHE A 29 1.94 7.38 -4.08
CA PHE A 29 2.94 8.07 -3.27
C PHE A 29 2.66 9.57 -3.10
N LEU A 30 2.33 10.27 -4.18
CA LEU A 30 2.17 11.72 -4.19
C LEU A 30 0.97 12.15 -3.35
N PHE A 31 -0.14 11.42 -3.41
CA PHE A 31 -1.35 11.81 -2.68
C PHE A 31 -1.09 11.83 -1.17
N PRO A 32 -0.61 10.76 -0.50
CA PRO A 32 -0.28 10.83 0.92
C PRO A 32 0.75 11.91 1.27
N ILE A 33 1.77 12.13 0.42
CA ILE A 33 2.82 13.14 0.68
C ILE A 33 2.27 14.56 0.59
N ILE A 34 1.46 14.88 -0.43
CA ILE A 34 0.83 16.19 -0.56
C ILE A 34 -0.03 16.45 0.67
N PHE A 35 -0.86 15.47 1.05
CA PHE A 35 -1.71 15.59 2.22
C PHE A 35 -0.91 15.75 3.52
N LEU A 36 0.20 15.02 3.65
CA LEU A 36 1.11 15.16 4.77
C LEU A 36 1.67 16.59 4.84
N VAL A 37 2.21 17.11 3.73
CA VAL A 37 2.78 18.47 3.66
C VAL A 37 1.72 19.52 3.97
N VAL A 38 0.55 19.45 3.33
CA VAL A 38 -0.53 20.42 3.51
C VAL A 38 -1.01 20.41 4.96
N PHE A 39 -1.32 19.24 5.52
CA PHE A 39 -1.86 19.18 6.88
C PHE A 39 -0.83 19.54 7.94
N ALA A 40 0.39 19.02 7.83
CA ALA A 40 1.41 19.29 8.84
C ALA A 40 1.93 20.75 8.75
N THR A 41 1.79 21.44 7.61
CA THR A 41 2.03 22.90 7.53
C THR A 41 0.87 23.72 8.08
N LEU A 42 -0.38 23.36 7.75
CA LEU A 42 -1.57 24.08 8.22
C LEU A 42 -1.77 23.99 9.74
N PHE A 43 -1.45 22.85 10.33
CA PHE A 43 -1.69 22.54 11.74
C PHE A 43 -0.42 22.55 12.59
N LYS A 44 0.66 23.14 12.07
CA LYS A 44 1.95 23.22 12.76
C LYS A 44 1.81 23.85 14.14
N GLY A 45 2.27 23.15 15.18
CA GLY A 45 2.22 23.62 16.57
C GLY A 45 0.82 23.56 17.22
N SER A 46 -0.17 22.99 16.53
CA SER A 46 -1.48 22.72 17.13
C SER A 46 -1.50 21.38 17.86
N THR A 47 -2.37 21.27 18.85
CA THR A 47 -2.62 20.04 19.59
C THR A 47 -4.00 19.51 19.25
N THR A 48 -4.10 18.19 19.10
CA THR A 48 -5.37 17.49 18.92
C THR A 48 -5.73 16.74 20.19
N LYS A 49 -7.02 16.71 20.53
CA LYS A 49 -7.52 15.95 21.66
C LYS A 49 -7.86 14.53 21.23
N VAL A 50 -7.15 13.55 21.80
CA VAL A 50 -7.45 12.12 21.65
C VAL A 50 -8.01 11.64 22.99
N GLY A 51 -9.34 11.64 23.09
CA GLY A 51 -10.03 11.41 24.36
C GLY A 51 -9.71 12.52 25.38
N ALA A 52 -9.11 12.15 26.51
CA ALA A 52 -8.69 13.09 27.55
C ALA A 52 -7.26 13.64 27.38
N LEU A 53 -6.45 13.07 26.46
CA LEU A 53 -5.06 13.51 26.23
C LEU A 53 -4.98 14.55 25.12
N SER A 54 -4.11 15.55 25.29
CA SER A 54 -3.72 16.48 24.23
C SER A 54 -2.39 16.01 23.64
N VAL A 55 -2.39 15.68 22.36
CA VAL A 55 -1.23 15.16 21.62
C VAL A 55 -0.87 16.16 20.52
N ALA A 56 0.41 16.26 20.16
CA ALA A 56 0.82 17.04 19.01
C ALA A 56 0.08 16.54 17.75
N TYR A 57 -0.42 17.47 16.93
CA TYR A 57 -1.19 17.12 15.74
C TYR A 57 -0.40 16.21 14.80
N ASP A 58 0.89 16.51 14.64
CA ASP A 58 1.80 15.79 13.74
C ASP A 58 1.99 14.32 14.16
N ASP A 59 2.10 14.07 15.47
CA ASP A 59 2.23 12.72 16.05
C ASP A 59 0.97 11.86 15.86
N TYR A 60 -0.20 12.48 15.66
CA TYR A 60 -1.45 11.77 15.41
C TYR A 60 -1.75 11.59 13.92
N TYR A 61 -1.53 12.63 13.12
CA TYR A 61 -2.00 12.68 11.74
C TYR A 61 -1.08 11.97 10.75
N ILE A 62 0.24 11.98 10.98
CA ILE A 62 1.21 11.34 10.08
C ILE A 62 1.05 9.81 10.05
N PRO A 63 0.89 9.11 11.20
CA PRO A 63 0.56 7.69 11.20
C PRO A 63 -0.78 7.40 10.52
N ALA A 64 -1.80 8.26 10.72
CA ALA A 64 -3.11 8.09 10.09
C ALA A 64 -3.04 8.20 8.56
N LEU A 65 -2.32 9.19 8.03
CA LEU A 65 -2.09 9.33 6.58
C LEU A 65 -1.26 8.19 6.01
N THR A 66 -0.30 7.67 6.78
CA THR A 66 0.47 6.49 6.39
C THR A 66 -0.44 5.27 6.26
N ALA A 67 -1.32 5.03 7.24
CA ALA A 67 -2.30 3.95 7.17
C ALA A 67 -3.25 4.12 5.98
N PHE A 68 -3.72 5.34 5.72
CA PHE A 68 -4.53 5.65 4.53
C PHE A 68 -3.80 5.29 3.23
N GLY A 69 -2.53 5.66 3.12
CA GLY A 69 -1.69 5.30 1.98
C GLY A 69 -1.54 3.79 1.79
N VAL A 70 -1.29 3.06 2.88
CA VAL A 70 -1.20 1.59 2.87
C VAL A 70 -2.51 0.97 2.38
N ILE A 71 -3.66 1.45 2.87
CA ILE A 71 -4.98 1.02 2.40
C ILE A 71 -5.12 1.28 0.89
N GLY A 72 -4.76 2.47 0.41
CA GLY A 72 -4.80 2.80 -1.01
C GLY A 72 -3.97 1.83 -1.87
N SER A 73 -2.76 1.48 -1.40
CA SER A 73 -1.87 0.55 -2.11
C SER A 73 -2.34 -0.91 -2.08
N CYS A 74 -2.86 -1.39 -0.95
CA CYS A 74 -3.23 -2.81 -0.79
C CYS A 74 -4.66 -3.11 -1.20
N PHE A 75 -5.59 -2.17 -1.02
CA PHE A 75 -7.00 -2.37 -1.36
C PHE A 75 -7.32 -1.77 -2.73
N THR A 76 -7.21 -0.45 -2.87
CA THR A 76 -7.69 0.27 -4.05
C THR A 76 -6.90 -0.10 -5.31
N ASN A 77 -5.56 -0.17 -5.21
CA ASN A 77 -4.72 -0.53 -6.35
C ASN A 77 -4.96 -1.97 -6.83
N ILE A 78 -5.09 -2.93 -5.90
CA ILE A 78 -5.37 -4.32 -6.25
C ILE A 78 -6.75 -4.46 -6.88
N ALA A 79 -7.78 -3.88 -6.26
CA ALA A 79 -9.15 -3.94 -6.79
C ALA A 79 -9.20 -3.40 -8.22
N MET A 80 -8.62 -2.22 -8.44
CA MET A 80 -8.61 -1.57 -9.76
C MET A 80 -7.78 -2.37 -10.78
N SER A 81 -6.55 -2.75 -10.44
CA SER A 81 -5.66 -3.44 -11.37
C SER A 81 -6.17 -4.83 -11.76
N LEU A 82 -6.78 -5.55 -10.82
CA LEU A 82 -7.33 -6.88 -11.08
C LEU A 82 -8.62 -6.79 -11.90
N SER A 83 -9.49 -5.81 -11.64
CA SER A 83 -10.66 -5.55 -12.49
C SER A 83 -10.25 -5.18 -13.92
N ILE A 84 -9.30 -4.26 -14.10
CA ILE A 84 -8.80 -3.90 -15.44
C ILE A 84 -8.21 -5.12 -16.16
N ARG A 85 -7.47 -5.99 -15.46
CA ARG A 85 -6.92 -7.24 -16.03
C ARG A 85 -8.00 -8.26 -16.38
N ARG A 86 -9.10 -8.28 -15.64
CA ARG A 86 -10.27 -9.11 -15.94
C ARG A 86 -10.95 -8.63 -17.21
N ASP A 87 -11.22 -7.33 -17.31
CA ASP A 87 -11.98 -6.74 -18.42
C ASP A 87 -11.17 -6.80 -19.73
N SER A 88 -9.85 -6.60 -19.66
CA SER A 88 -8.94 -6.78 -20.80
C SER A 88 -8.68 -8.25 -21.18
N GLY A 89 -9.27 -9.20 -20.48
CA GLY A 89 -9.11 -10.63 -20.75
C GLY A 89 -7.70 -11.19 -20.45
N ILE A 90 -6.82 -10.41 -19.82
CA ILE A 90 -5.47 -10.84 -19.42
C ILE A 90 -5.54 -12.05 -18.49
N LEU A 91 -6.50 -12.08 -17.56
CA LEU A 91 -6.71 -13.22 -16.66
C LEU A 91 -7.07 -14.52 -17.42
N LYS A 92 -7.81 -14.42 -18.54
CA LYS A 92 -8.14 -15.59 -19.37
C LYS A 92 -6.89 -16.13 -20.08
N ARG A 93 -6.02 -15.24 -20.57
CA ARG A 93 -4.76 -15.61 -21.22
C ARG A 93 -3.79 -16.25 -20.23
N LEU A 94 -3.71 -15.72 -19.00
CA LEU A 94 -2.87 -16.28 -17.93
C LEU A 94 -3.23 -17.74 -17.60
N ARG A 95 -4.52 -18.10 -17.64
CA ARG A 95 -4.96 -19.50 -17.40
C ARG A 95 -4.47 -20.49 -18.45
N GLY A 96 -4.04 -20.03 -19.63
CA GLY A 96 -3.42 -20.88 -20.65
C GLY A 96 -1.91 -21.10 -20.45
N THR A 97 -1.30 -20.45 -19.44
CA THR A 97 0.13 -20.58 -19.13
C THR A 97 0.34 -21.64 -18.02
N PRO A 98 1.54 -22.23 -17.88
CA PRO A 98 1.84 -23.14 -16.79
C PRO A 98 1.91 -22.47 -15.41
N LEU A 99 1.56 -21.18 -15.29
CA LEU A 99 1.62 -20.43 -14.03
C LEU A 99 0.44 -20.82 -13.12
N PRO A 100 0.67 -21.37 -11.91
CA PRO A 100 -0.39 -21.66 -10.97
C PRO A 100 -1.08 -20.38 -10.47
N SER A 101 -2.40 -20.41 -10.30
CA SER A 101 -3.20 -19.25 -9.84
C SER A 101 -2.75 -18.72 -8.48
N TRP A 102 -2.28 -19.59 -7.58
CA TRP A 102 -1.79 -19.18 -6.25
C TRP A 102 -0.48 -18.38 -6.34
N VAL A 103 0.40 -18.73 -7.29
CA VAL A 103 1.66 -17.99 -7.55
C VAL A 103 1.35 -16.59 -8.06
N PHE A 104 0.39 -16.49 -8.99
CA PHE A 104 -0.09 -15.19 -9.48
C PHE A 104 -0.61 -14.31 -8.33
N LEU A 105 -1.53 -14.86 -7.53
CA LEU A 105 -2.17 -14.11 -6.46
C LEU A 105 -1.17 -13.67 -5.38
N LEU A 106 -0.30 -14.59 -4.93
CA LEU A 106 0.75 -14.24 -3.98
C LEU A 106 1.72 -13.20 -4.56
N GLY A 107 2.05 -13.27 -5.85
CA GLY A 107 2.91 -12.28 -6.48
C GLY A 107 2.33 -10.87 -6.45
N VAL A 108 1.03 -10.73 -6.70
CA VAL A 108 0.30 -9.44 -6.62
C VAL A 108 0.27 -8.93 -5.18
N VAL A 109 -0.02 -9.80 -4.21
CA VAL A 109 -0.08 -9.44 -2.78
C VAL A 109 1.30 -9.01 -2.27
N ILE A 110 2.34 -9.79 -2.56
CA ILE A 110 3.73 -9.48 -2.15
C ILE A 110 4.19 -8.18 -2.78
N SER A 111 3.92 -7.93 -4.07
CA SER A 111 4.26 -6.65 -4.70
C SER A 111 3.55 -5.48 -4.03
N SER A 112 2.28 -5.64 -3.67
CA SER A 112 1.51 -4.60 -2.97
C SER A 112 2.06 -4.32 -1.56
N ILE A 113 2.48 -5.36 -0.83
CA ILE A 113 3.17 -5.23 0.46
C ILE A 113 4.51 -4.48 0.29
N ILE A 114 5.29 -4.78 -0.74
CA ILE A 114 6.54 -4.06 -1.01
C ILE A 114 6.26 -2.57 -1.25
N VAL A 115 5.25 -2.25 -2.05
CA VAL A 115 4.86 -0.86 -2.32
C VAL A 115 4.39 -0.15 -1.04
N SER A 116 3.58 -0.81 -0.22
CA SER A 116 3.07 -0.24 1.03
C SER A 116 4.17 -0.01 2.07
N LEU A 117 5.15 -0.91 2.14
CA LEU A 117 6.35 -0.75 2.98
C LEU A 117 7.20 0.42 2.51
N LEU A 118 7.41 0.58 1.20
CA LEU A 118 8.12 1.73 0.65
C LEU A 118 7.40 3.04 0.94
N LEU A 119 6.07 3.06 0.83
CA LEU A 119 5.26 4.23 1.16
C LEU A 119 5.36 4.59 2.63
N THR A 120 5.26 3.58 3.51
CA THR A 120 5.41 3.77 4.96
C THR A 120 6.80 4.31 5.30
N LEU A 121 7.85 3.73 4.71
CA LEU A 121 9.21 4.22 4.92
C LEU A 121 9.33 5.67 4.49
N LEU A 122 8.77 6.02 3.32
CA LEU A 122 8.80 7.37 2.79
C LEU A 122 8.06 8.37 3.70
N THR A 123 6.85 8.06 4.15
CA THR A 123 6.06 8.95 5.01
C THR A 123 6.68 9.10 6.40
N VAL A 124 7.22 8.03 6.98
CA VAL A 124 7.88 8.06 8.29
C VAL A 124 9.18 8.88 8.21
N VAL A 125 10.03 8.62 7.21
CA VAL A 125 11.27 9.39 7.02
C VAL A 125 10.96 10.88 6.80
N PHE A 126 9.94 11.18 5.99
CA PHE A 126 9.52 12.56 5.76
C PHE A 126 8.99 13.23 7.04
N GLY A 127 8.16 12.52 7.82
CA GLY A 127 7.66 13.00 9.11
C GLY A 127 8.79 13.33 10.10
N ILE A 128 9.80 12.46 10.18
CA ILE A 128 10.98 12.68 11.04
C ILE A 128 11.80 13.88 10.57
N LEU A 129 12.14 13.94 9.27
CA LEU A 129 13.06 14.96 8.75
C LEU A 129 12.45 16.35 8.71
N VAL A 130 11.16 16.47 8.38
CA VAL A 130 10.51 17.77 8.16
C VAL A 130 9.80 18.28 9.42
N TYR A 131 9.25 17.38 10.24
CA TYR A 131 8.42 17.75 11.39
C TYR A 131 8.97 17.29 12.74
N GLY A 132 10.08 16.53 12.76
CA GLY A 132 10.72 16.10 14.01
C GLY A 132 9.88 15.11 14.82
N VAL A 133 9.00 14.36 14.15
CA VAL A 133 8.07 13.41 14.76
C VAL A 133 8.81 12.29 15.46
N HIS A 134 8.26 11.82 16.58
CA HIS A 134 8.86 10.75 17.36
C HIS A 134 8.91 9.43 16.58
N VAL A 135 10.08 8.79 16.58
CA VAL A 135 10.27 7.49 15.93
C VAL A 135 9.42 6.43 16.65
N PRO A 136 8.78 5.50 15.93
CA PRO A 136 8.03 4.41 16.56
C PRO A 136 8.93 3.61 17.50
N GLN A 137 8.63 3.60 18.80
CA GLN A 137 9.41 2.85 19.79
C GLN A 137 9.36 1.33 19.58
N HIS A 138 8.30 0.84 18.93
CA HIS A 138 8.08 -0.58 18.65
C HIS A 138 8.01 -0.87 17.15
N VAL A 139 9.14 -0.72 16.46
CA VAL A 139 9.27 -1.00 15.01
C VAL A 139 8.80 -2.41 14.63
N GLY A 140 9.01 -3.42 15.49
CA GLY A 140 8.56 -4.79 15.25
C GLY A 140 7.03 -4.91 15.27
N ALA A 141 6.36 -4.25 16.22
CA ALA A 141 4.91 -4.23 16.28
C ALA A 141 4.33 -3.49 15.05
N LEU A 142 4.95 -2.39 14.64
CA LEU A 142 4.57 -1.66 13.43
C LEU A 142 4.73 -2.51 12.16
N ALA A 143 5.82 -3.26 12.03
CA ALA A 143 6.01 -4.15 10.88
C ALA A 143 4.94 -5.26 10.84
N VAL A 144 4.63 -5.87 11.98
CA VAL A 144 3.61 -6.92 12.07
C VAL A 144 2.23 -6.36 11.74
N THR A 145 1.84 -5.22 12.30
CA THR A 145 0.53 -4.60 12.02
C THR A 145 0.40 -4.19 10.57
N LEU A 146 1.46 -3.67 9.95
CA LEU A 146 1.46 -3.35 8.52
C LEU A 146 1.33 -4.58 7.64
N ILE A 147 2.05 -5.66 7.93
CA ILE A 147 1.97 -6.90 7.15
C ILE A 147 0.58 -7.51 7.27
N VAL A 148 0.06 -7.65 8.49
CA VAL A 148 -1.28 -8.21 8.73
C VAL A 148 -2.35 -7.33 8.10
N GLY A 149 -2.29 -6.02 8.32
CA GLY A 149 -3.21 -5.06 7.71
C GLY A 149 -3.17 -5.10 6.20
N ALA A 150 -1.97 -5.11 5.60
CA ALA A 150 -1.79 -5.22 4.15
C ALA A 150 -2.42 -6.51 3.60
N ILE A 151 -2.20 -7.66 4.25
CA ILE A 151 -2.81 -8.94 3.83
C ILE A 151 -4.34 -8.85 3.87
N VAL A 152 -4.92 -8.31 4.96
CA VAL A 152 -6.37 -8.13 5.10
C VAL A 152 -6.92 -7.21 4.01
N PHE A 153 -6.29 -6.05 3.78
CA PHE A 153 -6.73 -5.11 2.75
C PHE A 153 -6.55 -5.65 1.32
N CYS A 154 -5.50 -6.42 1.07
CA CYS A 154 -5.34 -7.15 -0.20
C CYS A 154 -6.49 -8.14 -0.40
N ALA A 155 -6.82 -8.94 0.61
CA ALA A 155 -7.91 -9.91 0.55
C ALA A 155 -9.26 -9.22 0.30
N LEU A 156 -9.52 -8.09 0.98
CA LEU A 156 -10.70 -7.28 0.74
C LEU A 156 -10.73 -6.70 -0.68
N GLY A 157 -9.59 -6.22 -1.20
CA GLY A 157 -9.49 -5.67 -2.55
C GLY A 157 -9.80 -6.73 -3.61
N ILE A 158 -9.30 -7.95 -3.42
CA ILE A 158 -9.61 -9.10 -4.28
C ILE A 158 -11.10 -9.44 -4.18
N ALA A 159 -11.67 -9.51 -2.97
CA ALA A 159 -13.09 -9.80 -2.77
C ALA A 159 -14.00 -8.78 -3.45
N MET A 160 -13.62 -7.49 -3.41
CA MET A 160 -14.37 -6.42 -4.06
C MET A 160 -14.46 -6.58 -5.58
N THR A 161 -13.48 -7.22 -6.22
CA THR A 161 -13.53 -7.45 -7.68
C THR A 161 -14.68 -8.35 -8.11
N VAL A 162 -15.27 -9.13 -7.20
CA VAL A 162 -16.47 -9.95 -7.48
C VAL A 162 -17.71 -9.08 -7.66
N VAL A 163 -17.78 -7.96 -6.96
CA VAL A 163 -18.94 -7.05 -6.97
C VAL A 163 -18.88 -6.08 -8.15
N ILE A 164 -17.68 -5.78 -8.65
CA ILE A 164 -17.48 -4.87 -9.79
C ILE A 164 -18.01 -5.54 -11.07
N PRO A 165 -19.05 -4.99 -11.73
CA PRO A 165 -19.58 -5.54 -12.98
C PRO A 165 -18.57 -5.38 -14.13
N ASN A 166 -18.76 -6.16 -15.20
CA ASN A 166 -17.99 -6.04 -16.45
C ASN A 166 -18.59 -4.97 -17.37
#